data_AF-A0A522UFP6-F1
#
_entry.id   AF-A0A522UFP6-F1
#
_cell.length_a   1.000
_cell.length_b   1.000
_cell.length_c   1.000
_cell.angle_alpha   90.00
_cell.angle_beta   90.00
_cell.angle_gamma   90.00
#
_symmetry.space_group_name_H-M   'P 1'
#
loop_
_entity.id
_entity.type
_entity.pdbx_description
1 polymer ?
#
loop_
_entity_poly.entity_id
_entity_poly.type
_entity_poly.pdbx_seq_one_letter_code
_entity_poly.pdbx_strand_id
1 'polypeptide(L)'
;MIALAPAALCLPDGTPIEEAANAGPVVAIYVILLAFGLLTAVGLTFYFRDQRVDWDQRKQQLLARPWLDLDAVGLFAALIVLQVFTALVLQGVARLTDTAAWETMPFIVQTLTLDWLGIAVVALLVVRRHFSWHDAFGLTWRRGGRALLLGAVFFLAVMPFFWFYATLYELGLKWFGVDPTLQEVAVAITNDQPLGTRLYLIGVAVVVAPFFEELLFRGMLLPVVAKRIGVGWAIMLVSVVFALVHLHVPSFLPLFVVAVAFSLAYLYSGNLLVSVVMHGLFNAFNLAVLTALR
;
A
#
# COMPACT_ATOMS: atom_id res chain seq x y z
N MET A 1 -13.19 -53.32 14.99
CA MET A 1 -12.32 -52.71 13.96
C MET A 1 -12.14 -51.25 14.33
N ILE A 2 -11.06 -50.92 15.03
CA ILE A 2 -10.64 -49.53 15.23
C ILE A 2 -9.82 -49.18 14.00
N ALA A 3 -10.38 -48.36 13.11
CA ALA A 3 -9.64 -47.83 11.98
C ALA A 3 -8.61 -46.82 12.53
N LEU A 4 -7.34 -47.22 12.56
CA LEU A 4 -6.22 -46.32 12.74
C LEU A 4 -6.20 -45.36 11.54
N ALA A 5 -6.45 -44.08 11.77
CA ALA A 5 -6.16 -43.04 10.80
C ALA A 5 -4.65 -43.08 10.48
N PRO A 6 -4.24 -42.90 9.21
CA PRO A 6 -2.82 -42.86 8.88
C PRO A 6 -2.19 -41.66 9.58
N ALA A 7 -1.15 -41.90 10.38
CA ALA A 7 -0.34 -40.84 10.95
C ALA A 7 0.21 -39.97 9.82
N ALA A 8 -0.11 -38.68 9.83
CA ALA A 8 0.46 -37.71 8.90
C ALA A 8 1.99 -37.80 9.01
N LEU A 9 2.66 -38.04 7.88
CA LEU A 9 4.11 -37.97 7.82
C LEU A 9 4.53 -36.52 8.08
N CYS A 10 5.40 -36.29 9.06
CA CYS A 10 5.98 -34.98 9.38
C CYS A 10 7.50 -34.97 9.12
N LEU A 11 8.07 -33.80 8.85
CA LEU A 11 9.51 -33.54 8.83
C LEU A 11 10.10 -33.62 10.27
N PRO A 12 11.44 -33.65 10.43
CA PRO A 12 12.11 -33.78 11.73
C PRO A 12 11.76 -32.68 12.76
N ASP A 13 11.24 -31.54 12.28
CA ASP A 13 10.77 -30.41 13.09
C ASP A 13 9.27 -30.46 13.43
N GLY A 14 8.57 -31.53 13.02
CA GLY A 14 7.15 -31.74 13.30
C GLY A 14 6.20 -31.12 12.28
N THR A 15 6.70 -30.45 11.23
CA THR A 15 5.85 -29.89 10.17
C THR A 15 5.23 -31.02 9.32
N PRO A 16 3.90 -31.04 9.12
CA PRO A 16 3.25 -31.99 8.22
C PRO A 16 3.84 -31.90 6.80
N ILE A 17 4.11 -33.02 6.15
CA ILE A 17 4.71 -33.05 4.80
C ILE A 17 3.82 -32.33 3.76
N GLU A 18 2.49 -32.30 3.94
CA GLU A 18 1.57 -31.52 3.09
C GLU A 18 1.83 -30.00 3.17
N GLU A 19 2.17 -29.48 4.35
CA GLU A 19 2.49 -28.05 4.56
C GLU A 19 3.80 -27.68 3.86
N ALA A 20 4.81 -28.57 3.90
CA ALA A 20 6.07 -28.40 3.19
C ALA A 20 5.92 -28.55 1.66
N ALA A 21 5.01 -29.41 1.19
CA ALA A 21 4.73 -29.61 -0.23
C ALA A 21 4.02 -28.40 -0.87
N ASN A 22 3.12 -27.74 -0.13
CA ASN A 22 2.41 -26.54 -0.58
C ASN A 22 3.29 -25.28 -0.56
N ALA A 23 4.39 -25.27 0.19
CA ALA A 23 5.35 -24.16 0.21
C ALA A 23 6.20 -24.08 -1.08
N GLY A 24 6.43 -25.21 -1.78
CA GLY A 24 7.31 -25.29 -2.96
C GLY A 24 6.95 -24.31 -4.09
N PRO A 25 5.70 -24.29 -4.58
CA PRO A 25 5.26 -23.34 -5.61
C PRO A 25 5.35 -21.88 -5.18
N VAL A 26 5.03 -21.56 -3.93
CA VAL A 26 5.09 -20.19 -3.41
C VAL A 26 6.54 -19.71 -3.31
N VAL A 27 7.42 -20.55 -2.76
CA VAL A 27 8.87 -20.27 -2.69
C VAL A 27 9.45 -20.08 -4.11
N ALA A 28 9.04 -20.88 -5.08
CA ALA A 28 9.47 -20.71 -6.47
C ALA A 28 9.02 -19.35 -7.06
N ILE A 29 7.77 -18.93 -6.81
CA ILE A 29 7.26 -17.61 -7.22
C ILE A 29 8.09 -16.48 -6.59
N TYR A 30 8.40 -16.57 -5.30
CA TYR A 30 9.27 -15.61 -4.61
C TYR A 30 10.66 -15.51 -5.22
N VAL A 31 11.31 -16.66 -5.47
CA VAL A 31 12.66 -16.70 -6.06
C VAL A 31 12.66 -16.11 -7.47
N ILE A 32 11.67 -16.46 -8.29
CA ILE A 32 11.51 -15.92 -9.65
C ILE A 32 11.36 -14.39 -9.59
N LEU A 33 10.44 -13.89 -8.77
CA LEU A 33 10.20 -12.47 -8.64
C LEU A 33 11.38 -11.71 -8.05
N LEU A 34 12.15 -12.33 -7.13
CA LEU A 34 13.38 -11.75 -6.61
C LEU A 34 14.42 -11.61 -7.71
N ALA A 35 14.60 -12.65 -8.52
CA ALA A 35 15.54 -12.63 -9.64
C ALA A 35 15.15 -11.58 -10.68
N PHE A 36 13.89 -11.57 -11.14
CA PHE A 36 13.38 -10.58 -12.08
C PHE A 36 13.43 -9.15 -11.50
N GLY A 37 13.09 -8.99 -10.22
CA GLY A 37 13.15 -7.71 -9.53
C GLY A 37 14.58 -7.18 -9.43
N LEU A 38 15.55 -8.03 -9.10
CA LEU A 38 16.95 -7.66 -9.02
C LEU A 38 17.51 -7.29 -10.39
N LEU A 39 17.21 -8.09 -11.42
CA LEU A 39 17.56 -7.78 -12.80
C LEU A 39 16.96 -6.44 -13.26
N THR A 40 15.70 -6.18 -12.90
CA THR A 40 15.02 -4.92 -13.22
C THR A 40 15.66 -3.74 -12.48
N ALA A 41 15.98 -3.88 -11.20
CA ALA A 41 16.65 -2.85 -10.41
C ALA A 41 18.05 -2.51 -10.94
N VAL A 42 18.83 -3.54 -11.30
CA VAL A 42 20.14 -3.39 -11.94
C VAL A 42 20.01 -2.71 -13.30
N GLY A 43 19.07 -3.17 -14.14
CA GLY A 43 18.78 -2.58 -15.45
C GLY A 43 18.37 -1.11 -15.35
N LEU A 44 17.51 -0.75 -14.40
CA LEU A 44 17.12 0.64 -14.13
C LEU A 44 18.30 1.47 -13.63
N THR A 45 19.19 0.90 -12.83
CA THR A 45 20.40 1.59 -12.35
C THR A 45 21.30 1.98 -13.53
N PHE A 46 21.53 1.06 -14.48
CA PHE A 46 22.26 1.37 -15.71
C PHE A 46 21.51 2.38 -16.59
N TYR A 47 20.20 2.19 -16.76
CA TYR A 47 19.36 3.13 -17.51
C TYR A 47 19.44 4.55 -16.94
N PHE A 48 19.32 4.73 -15.63
CA PHE A 48 19.40 6.05 -14.98
C PHE A 48 20.81 6.61 -14.86
N ARG A 49 21.84 5.76 -14.85
CA ARG A 49 23.23 6.22 -14.95
C ARG A 49 23.51 6.84 -16.31
N ASP A 50 23.01 6.20 -17.37
CA ASP A 50 23.30 6.59 -18.75
C ASP A 50 22.33 7.69 -19.25
N GLN A 51 21.13 7.78 -18.68
CA GLN A 51 20.15 8.85 -18.94
C GLN A 51 20.40 10.05 -18.03
N ARG A 52 20.53 11.25 -18.61
CA ARG A 52 20.51 12.51 -17.83
C ARG A 52 19.07 12.88 -17.48
N VAL A 53 18.54 12.28 -16.41
CA VAL A 53 17.25 12.70 -15.85
C VAL A 53 17.41 14.11 -15.30
N ASP A 54 16.63 15.06 -15.81
CA ASP A 54 16.58 16.43 -15.28
C ASP A 54 15.77 16.45 -13.98
N TRP A 55 16.45 16.14 -12.87
CA TRP A 55 15.84 16.12 -11.55
C TRP A 55 15.33 17.48 -11.10
N ASP A 56 15.91 18.58 -11.60
CA ASP A 56 15.47 19.91 -11.20
C ASP A 56 14.15 20.26 -11.88
N GLN A 57 13.97 19.89 -13.15
CA GLN A 57 12.67 19.96 -13.81
C GLN A 57 11.63 19.10 -13.08
N ARG A 58 11.96 17.88 -12.66
CA ARG A 58 11.04 17.00 -11.92
C ARG A 58 10.63 17.58 -10.57
N LYS A 59 11.57 18.13 -9.81
CA LYS A 59 11.28 18.83 -8.55
C LYS A 59 10.39 20.05 -8.81
N GLN A 60 10.68 20.85 -9.84
CA GLN A 60 9.85 22.00 -10.19
C GLN A 60 8.42 21.59 -10.56
N GLN A 61 8.23 20.49 -11.31
CA GLN A 61 6.90 19.94 -11.62
C GLN A 61 6.13 19.54 -10.36
N LEU A 62 6.79 18.90 -9.39
CA LEU A 62 6.18 18.56 -8.10
C LEU A 62 5.82 19.83 -7.30
N LEU A 63 6.73 20.80 -7.23
CA LEU A 63 6.51 22.04 -6.49
C LEU A 63 5.46 22.95 -7.14
N ALA A 64 5.24 22.82 -8.44
CA ALA A 64 4.22 23.55 -9.19
C ALA A 64 2.78 23.07 -8.93
N ARG A 65 2.58 21.96 -8.20
CA ARG A 65 1.22 21.49 -7.87
C ARG A 65 0.45 22.58 -7.10
N PRO A 66 -0.82 22.83 -7.46
CA PRO A 66 -1.54 24.04 -7.06
C PRO A 66 -2.14 23.96 -5.64
N TRP A 67 -1.88 22.89 -4.89
CA TRP A 67 -2.42 22.68 -3.55
C TRP A 67 -1.89 23.70 -2.53
N LEU A 68 -2.80 24.19 -1.69
CA LEU A 68 -2.50 25.00 -0.51
C LEU A 68 -2.32 24.12 0.72
N ASP A 69 -1.70 24.67 1.77
CA ASP A 69 -1.49 23.96 3.04
C ASP A 69 -2.81 23.46 3.64
N LEU A 70 -3.86 24.30 3.63
CA LEU A 70 -5.18 23.93 4.13
C LEU A 70 -5.83 22.80 3.30
N ASP A 71 -5.59 22.76 1.99
CA ASP A 71 -6.15 21.71 1.14
C ASP A 71 -5.54 20.34 1.50
N ALA A 72 -4.22 20.28 1.73
CA ALA A 72 -3.54 19.02 2.02
C ALA A 72 -3.53 18.68 3.52
N VAL A 73 -2.92 19.54 4.36
CA VAL A 73 -2.76 19.28 5.79
C VAL A 73 -4.09 19.37 6.52
N GLY A 74 -4.95 20.32 6.14
CA GLY A 74 -6.28 20.47 6.71
C GLY A 74 -7.19 19.27 6.41
N LEU A 75 -7.22 18.81 5.15
CA LEU A 75 -7.94 17.60 4.76
C LEU A 75 -7.39 16.36 5.48
N PHE A 76 -6.06 16.20 5.51
CA PHE A 76 -5.41 15.09 6.19
C PHE A 76 -5.79 15.02 7.69
N ALA A 77 -5.72 16.16 8.39
CA ALA A 77 -6.13 16.25 9.78
C ALA A 77 -7.62 15.97 9.97
N ALA A 78 -8.49 16.50 9.10
CA ALA A 78 -9.93 16.25 9.16
C ALA A 78 -10.28 14.77 8.96
N LEU A 79 -9.60 14.08 8.05
CA LEU A 79 -9.78 12.65 7.82
C LEU A 79 -9.31 11.81 9.02
N ILE A 80 -8.19 12.18 9.66
CA ILE A 80 -7.75 11.51 10.91
C ILE A 80 -8.81 11.67 12.00
N VAL A 81 -9.32 12.89 12.20
CA VAL A 81 -10.37 13.14 13.21
C VAL A 81 -11.62 12.35 12.90
N LEU A 82 -12.05 12.34 11.62
CA LEU A 82 -13.19 11.55 11.18
C LEU A 82 -12.97 10.05 11.42
N GLN A 83 -11.78 9.53 11.12
CA GLN A 83 -11.46 8.12 11.29
C GLN A 83 -11.49 7.70 12.76
N VAL A 84 -10.91 8.51 13.65
CA VAL A 84 -10.95 8.28 15.10
C VAL A 84 -12.40 8.33 15.59
N PHE A 85 -13.18 9.32 15.15
CA PHE A 85 -14.58 9.45 15.52
C PHE A 85 -15.40 8.23 15.05
N THR A 86 -15.26 7.81 13.80
CA THR A 86 -15.92 6.62 13.24
C THR A 86 -15.56 5.36 14.03
N ALA A 87 -14.27 5.17 14.35
CA ALA A 87 -13.81 4.02 15.14
C ALA A 87 -14.45 4.00 16.54
N LEU A 88 -14.52 5.15 17.23
CA LEU A 88 -15.16 5.25 18.55
C LEU A 88 -16.66 4.97 18.50
N VAL A 89 -17.36 5.47 17.48
CA VAL A 89 -18.79 5.19 17.28
C VAL A 89 -19.02 3.69 17.04
N LEU A 90 -18.22 3.06 16.17
CA LEU A 90 -18.32 1.63 15.88
C LEU A 90 -18.05 0.78 17.13
N GLN A 91 -17.03 1.14 17.93
CA GLN A 91 -16.76 0.48 19.20
C GLN A 91 -17.90 0.65 20.21
N GLY A 92 -18.52 1.84 20.27
CA GLY A 92 -19.68 2.10 21.12
C GLY A 92 -20.88 1.27 20.72
N VAL A 93 -21.21 1.20 19.43
CA VAL A 93 -22.30 0.37 18.90
C VAL A 93 -22.05 -1.11 19.20
N ALA A 94 -20.83 -1.61 18.92
CA ALA A 94 -20.47 -3.01 19.16
C ALA A 94 -20.67 -3.44 20.61
N ARG A 95 -20.38 -2.55 21.58
CA ARG A 95 -20.61 -2.80 23.02
C ARG A 95 -22.09 -2.85 23.41
N LEU A 96 -22.97 -2.21 22.63
CA LEU A 96 -24.40 -2.11 22.93
C LEU A 96 -25.23 -3.20 22.26
N THR A 97 -24.78 -3.73 21.11
CA THR A 97 -25.58 -4.64 20.28
C THR A 97 -25.23 -6.12 20.42
N ASP A 98 -24.22 -6.49 21.23
CA ASP A 98 -23.79 -7.86 21.58
C ASP A 98 -23.85 -8.87 20.41
N THR A 99 -23.49 -8.42 19.20
CA THR A 99 -23.70 -9.16 17.95
C THR A 99 -22.40 -9.33 17.22
N ALA A 100 -21.84 -10.55 17.31
CA ALA A 100 -20.77 -11.04 16.44
C ALA A 100 -21.15 -11.03 14.94
N ALA A 101 -22.42 -10.77 14.60
CA ALA A 101 -22.93 -10.72 13.23
C ALA A 101 -22.36 -9.59 12.36
N TRP A 102 -21.56 -8.67 12.93
CA TRP A 102 -21.07 -7.48 12.23
C TRP A 102 -19.55 -7.43 12.05
N GLU A 103 -18.80 -8.53 12.17
CA GLU A 103 -17.32 -8.49 12.13
C GLU A 103 -16.73 -7.74 10.91
N THR A 104 -17.37 -7.79 9.74
CA THR A 104 -16.92 -7.08 8.53
C THR A 104 -17.49 -5.67 8.36
N MET A 105 -18.57 -5.33 9.06
CA MET A 105 -19.24 -4.04 8.92
C MET A 105 -18.35 -2.86 9.34
N PRO A 106 -17.56 -2.93 10.44
CA PRO A 106 -16.60 -1.90 10.77
C PRO A 106 -15.61 -1.59 9.65
N PHE A 107 -15.12 -2.60 8.93
CA PHE A 107 -14.21 -2.38 7.79
C PHE A 107 -14.93 -1.67 6.66
N ILE A 108 -16.14 -2.13 6.29
CA ILE A 108 -16.92 -1.49 5.22
C ILE A 108 -17.25 -0.04 5.56
N VAL A 109 -17.67 0.24 6.80
CA VAL A 109 -17.94 1.62 7.24
C VAL A 109 -16.68 2.46 7.17
N GLN A 110 -15.55 1.95 7.65
CA GLN A 110 -14.27 2.66 7.58
C GLN A 110 -13.87 2.98 6.14
N THR A 111 -13.91 2.01 5.21
CA THR A 111 -13.56 2.24 3.80
C THR A 111 -14.51 3.22 3.10
N LEU A 112 -15.80 3.21 3.46
CA LEU A 112 -16.77 4.19 2.96
C LEU A 112 -16.46 5.61 3.50
N THR A 113 -16.17 5.74 4.79
CA THR A 113 -15.91 7.05 5.43
C THR A 113 -14.53 7.64 5.12
N LEU A 114 -13.54 6.80 4.86
CA LEU A 114 -12.17 7.23 4.60
C LEU A 114 -11.93 7.34 3.10
N ASP A 115 -12.01 6.22 2.37
CA ASP A 115 -11.58 6.18 0.98
C ASP A 115 -12.59 6.86 0.05
N TRP A 116 -13.86 6.43 0.09
CA TRP A 116 -14.87 6.93 -0.83
C TRP A 116 -15.23 8.40 -0.56
N LEU A 117 -15.47 8.75 0.71
CA LEU A 117 -15.70 10.15 1.09
C LEU A 117 -14.45 11.00 0.85
N GLY A 118 -13.26 10.48 1.15
CA GLY A 118 -12.01 11.18 0.87
C GLY A 118 -11.82 11.48 -0.62
N ILE A 119 -12.05 10.50 -1.50
CA ILE A 119 -12.05 10.70 -2.95
C ILE A 119 -13.10 11.75 -3.35
N ALA A 120 -14.31 11.69 -2.81
CA ALA A 120 -15.37 12.65 -3.11
C ALA A 120 -14.99 14.07 -2.69
N VAL A 121 -14.36 14.25 -1.51
CA VAL A 121 -13.87 15.54 -1.04
C VAL A 121 -12.73 16.05 -1.91
N VAL A 122 -11.76 15.20 -2.28
CA VAL A 122 -10.68 15.58 -3.21
C VAL A 122 -11.25 16.01 -4.57
N ALA A 123 -12.19 15.24 -5.12
CA ALA A 123 -12.85 15.58 -6.38
C ALA A 123 -13.62 16.90 -6.27
N LEU A 124 -14.32 17.15 -5.17
CA LEU A 124 -14.99 18.41 -4.89
C LEU A 124 -13.98 19.58 -4.82
N LEU A 125 -12.84 19.40 -4.17
CA LEU A 125 -11.78 20.41 -4.12
C LEU A 125 -11.23 20.72 -5.51
N VAL A 126 -10.95 19.71 -6.33
CA VAL A 126 -10.51 19.90 -7.72
C VAL A 126 -11.52 20.75 -8.49
N VAL A 127 -12.81 20.44 -8.39
CA VAL A 127 -13.89 21.19 -9.06
C VAL A 127 -14.01 22.62 -8.52
N ARG A 128 -14.04 22.79 -7.19
CA ARG A 128 -14.21 24.09 -6.52
C ARG A 128 -13.03 25.03 -6.75
N ARG A 129 -11.82 24.48 -6.91
CA ARG A 129 -10.60 25.23 -7.20
C ARG A 129 -10.37 25.44 -8.71
N HIS A 130 -11.27 24.92 -9.56
CA HIS A 130 -11.15 24.96 -11.02
C HIS A 130 -9.83 24.35 -11.54
N PHE A 131 -9.31 23.33 -10.85
CA PHE A 131 -8.12 22.61 -11.30
C PHE A 131 -8.48 21.55 -12.33
N SER A 132 -7.57 21.27 -13.25
CA SER A 132 -7.63 20.02 -14.02
C SER A 132 -6.95 18.90 -13.22
N TRP A 133 -7.38 17.65 -13.41
CA TRP A 133 -6.72 16.48 -12.81
C TRP A 133 -5.25 16.34 -13.26
N HIS A 134 -4.92 16.87 -14.44
CA HIS A 134 -3.55 16.96 -14.93
C HIS A 134 -2.71 17.94 -14.10
N ASP A 135 -3.22 19.13 -13.81
CA ASP A 135 -2.45 20.14 -13.09
C ASP A 135 -2.35 19.79 -11.60
N ALA A 136 -3.45 19.27 -11.04
CA ALA A 136 -3.54 18.84 -9.64
C ALA A 136 -2.65 17.63 -9.32
N PHE A 137 -2.58 16.65 -10.22
CA PHE A 137 -1.96 15.34 -9.92
C PHE A 137 -1.02 14.80 -11.01
N GLY A 138 -1.06 15.36 -12.21
CA GLY A 138 -0.31 14.84 -13.36
C GLY A 138 -0.98 13.64 -14.02
N LEU A 139 -2.26 13.41 -13.74
CA LEU A 139 -3.01 12.29 -14.30
C LEU A 139 -3.21 12.49 -15.80
N THR A 140 -2.49 11.69 -16.61
CA THR A 140 -2.63 11.69 -18.07
C THR A 140 -3.16 10.36 -18.59
N TRP A 141 -4.46 10.30 -18.90
CA TRP A 141 -5.11 9.09 -19.43
C TRP A 141 -4.64 8.71 -20.84
N ARG A 142 -4.30 9.69 -21.70
CA ARG A 142 -3.78 9.45 -23.06
C ARG A 142 -2.47 8.67 -23.10
N ARG A 143 -1.72 8.66 -22.00
CA ARG A 143 -0.46 7.90 -21.83
C ARG A 143 -0.60 6.79 -20.79
N GLY A 144 -1.83 6.32 -20.57
CA GLY A 144 -2.15 5.30 -19.56
C GLY A 144 -1.29 4.03 -19.70
N GLY A 145 -1.09 3.54 -20.93
CA GLY A 145 -0.23 2.36 -21.17
C GLY A 145 1.21 2.52 -20.68
N ARG A 146 1.82 3.71 -20.88
CA ARG A 146 3.16 3.98 -20.35
C ARG A 146 3.16 4.09 -18.83
N ALA A 147 2.11 4.65 -18.24
CA ALA A 147 1.98 4.74 -16.79
C ALA A 147 1.85 3.34 -16.15
N LEU A 148 1.03 2.48 -16.76
CA LEU A 148 0.88 1.07 -16.35
C LEU A 148 2.21 0.32 -16.42
N LEU A 149 2.92 0.44 -17.55
CA LEU A 149 4.23 -0.21 -17.71
C LEU A 149 5.26 0.29 -16.70
N LEU A 150 5.38 1.61 -16.51
CA LEU A 150 6.32 2.17 -15.53
C LEU A 150 5.96 1.75 -14.10
N GLY A 151 4.67 1.73 -13.75
CA GLY A 151 4.21 1.26 -12.45
C GLY A 151 4.59 -0.20 -12.20
N ALA A 152 4.40 -1.08 -13.20
CA ALA A 152 4.78 -2.49 -13.12
C ALA A 152 6.30 -2.69 -13.04
N VAL A 153 7.07 -1.96 -13.84
CA VAL A 153 8.54 -2.01 -13.83
C VAL A 153 9.11 -1.54 -12.49
N PHE A 154 8.60 -0.44 -11.94
CA PHE A 154 9.03 0.05 -10.63
C PHE A 154 8.57 -0.83 -9.47
N PHE A 155 7.38 -1.44 -9.58
CA PHE A 155 6.94 -2.48 -8.65
C PHE A 155 7.93 -3.64 -8.62
N LEU A 156 8.31 -4.22 -9.77
CA LEU A 156 9.29 -5.30 -9.81
C LEU A 156 10.65 -4.86 -9.24
N ALA A 157 11.12 -3.67 -9.59
CA ALA A 157 12.39 -3.15 -9.12
C ALA A 157 12.45 -2.94 -7.59
N VAL A 158 11.33 -2.61 -6.94
CA VAL A 158 11.31 -2.39 -5.48
C VAL A 158 11.22 -3.69 -4.68
N MET A 159 10.70 -4.79 -5.25
CA MET A 159 10.44 -6.04 -4.51
C MET A 159 11.68 -6.60 -3.77
N PRO A 160 12.90 -6.66 -4.35
CA PRO A 160 14.06 -7.15 -3.62
C PRO A 160 14.42 -6.31 -2.39
N PHE A 161 14.30 -4.98 -2.51
CA PHE A 161 14.53 -4.07 -1.38
C PHE A 161 13.45 -4.23 -0.31
N PHE A 162 12.19 -4.30 -0.73
CA PHE A 162 11.07 -4.55 0.17
C PHE A 162 11.30 -5.82 1.00
N TRP A 163 11.61 -6.96 0.36
CA TRP A 163 11.83 -8.21 1.09
C TRP A 163 13.07 -8.18 1.97
N PHE A 164 14.17 -7.58 1.51
CA PHE A 164 15.37 -7.41 2.32
C PHE A 164 15.06 -6.66 3.63
N TYR A 165 14.42 -5.48 3.54
CA TYR A 165 14.09 -4.69 4.72
C TYR A 165 12.97 -5.31 5.55
N ALA A 166 11.99 -5.98 4.93
CA ALA A 166 10.94 -6.68 5.65
C ALA A 166 11.51 -7.84 6.49
N THR A 167 12.44 -8.62 5.91
CA THR A 167 13.11 -9.73 6.62
C THR A 167 13.97 -9.20 7.76
N LEU A 168 14.76 -8.16 7.51
CA LEU A 168 15.57 -7.53 8.54
C LEU A 168 14.73 -6.99 9.70
N TYR A 169 13.59 -6.37 9.38
CA TYR A 169 12.66 -5.84 10.36
C TYR A 169 12.01 -6.95 11.17
N GLU A 170 11.54 -8.01 10.51
CA GLU A 170 10.96 -9.18 11.16
C GLU A 170 11.94 -9.86 12.13
N LEU A 171 13.20 -10.04 11.73
CA LEU A 171 14.25 -10.57 12.60
C LEU A 171 14.46 -9.67 13.83
N GLY A 172 14.44 -8.34 13.63
CA GLY A 172 14.49 -7.38 14.72
C GLY A 172 13.29 -7.47 15.66
N LEU A 173 12.07 -7.56 15.15
CA LEU A 173 10.85 -7.69 15.95
C LEU A 173 10.87 -8.95 16.81
N LYS A 174 11.26 -10.09 16.23
CA LYS A 174 11.41 -11.35 16.95
C LYS A 174 12.44 -11.25 18.08
N TRP A 175 13.53 -10.51 17.85
CA TRP A 175 14.52 -10.23 18.91
C TRP A 175 13.92 -9.48 20.09
N PHE A 176 12.95 -8.59 19.85
CA PHE A 176 12.21 -7.86 20.89
C PHE A 176 10.96 -8.60 21.39
N GLY A 177 10.73 -9.85 20.97
CA GLY A 177 9.57 -10.65 21.40
C GLY A 177 8.24 -10.17 20.80
N VAL A 178 8.28 -9.48 19.66
CA VAL A 178 7.09 -9.05 18.91
C VAL A 178 6.85 -10.02 17.77
N ASP A 179 5.72 -10.71 17.80
CA ASP A 179 5.33 -11.63 16.73
C ASP A 179 4.79 -10.87 15.51
N PRO A 180 5.23 -11.21 14.28
CA PRO A 180 4.69 -10.62 13.07
C PRO A 180 3.24 -11.05 12.87
N THR A 181 2.33 -10.08 12.90
CA THR A 181 0.91 -10.28 12.60
C THR A 181 0.55 -9.75 11.21
N LEU A 182 -0.55 -10.25 10.66
CA LEU A 182 -1.16 -9.68 9.47
C LEU A 182 -1.88 -8.38 9.83
N GLN A 183 -1.95 -7.44 8.88
CA GLN A 183 -2.83 -6.29 9.01
C GLN A 183 -4.29 -6.72 9.07
N GLU A 184 -5.12 -5.97 9.79
CA GLU A 184 -6.53 -6.28 10.01
C GLU A 184 -7.31 -6.47 8.70
N VAL A 185 -7.05 -5.65 7.67
CA VAL A 185 -7.70 -5.79 6.36
C VAL A 185 -7.35 -7.11 5.67
N ALA A 186 -6.12 -7.59 5.83
CA ALA A 186 -5.67 -8.86 5.27
C ALA A 186 -6.34 -10.04 6.00
N VAL A 187 -6.52 -9.93 7.32
CA VAL A 187 -7.30 -10.89 8.10
C VAL A 187 -8.77 -10.90 7.65
N ALA A 188 -9.39 -9.73 7.51
CA ALA A 188 -10.79 -9.60 7.07
C ALA A 188 -11.05 -10.21 5.68
N ILE A 189 -10.11 -10.06 4.74
CA ILE A 189 -10.20 -10.63 3.38
C ILE A 189 -10.07 -12.16 3.41
N THR A 190 -9.16 -12.66 4.23
CA THR A 190 -8.79 -14.09 4.22
C THR A 190 -9.69 -14.95 5.08
N ASN A 191 -10.37 -14.39 6.08
CA ASN A 191 -11.37 -15.08 6.88
C ASN A 191 -12.57 -15.56 6.03
N ASP A 192 -13.37 -16.45 6.61
CA ASP A 192 -14.58 -16.94 5.96
C ASP A 192 -15.61 -15.80 5.88
N GLN A 193 -15.95 -15.41 4.65
CA GLN A 193 -16.83 -14.30 4.35
C GLN A 193 -17.58 -14.59 3.04
N PRO A 194 -18.79 -14.06 2.86
CA PRO A 194 -19.50 -14.15 1.59
C PRO A 194 -18.63 -13.65 0.43
N LEU A 195 -18.68 -14.35 -0.71
CA LEU A 195 -17.87 -14.03 -1.89
C LEU A 195 -17.99 -12.56 -2.30
N GLY A 196 -19.22 -12.00 -2.26
CA GLY A 196 -19.45 -10.59 -2.58
C GLY A 196 -18.67 -9.63 -1.67
N THR A 197 -18.65 -9.89 -0.36
CA THR A 197 -17.88 -9.12 0.62
C THR A 197 -16.38 -9.25 0.37
N ARG A 198 -15.89 -10.47 0.13
CA ARG A 198 -14.47 -10.70 -0.16
C ARG A 198 -14.01 -9.95 -1.42
N LEU A 199 -14.79 -10.02 -2.50
CA LEU A 199 -14.50 -9.30 -3.74
C LEU A 199 -14.53 -7.78 -3.56
N TYR A 200 -15.48 -7.26 -2.76
CA TYR A 200 -15.52 -5.84 -2.39
C TYR A 200 -14.25 -5.42 -1.66
N LEU A 201 -13.84 -6.16 -0.61
CA LEU A 201 -12.65 -5.82 0.18
C LEU A 201 -11.37 -5.89 -0.66
N ILE A 202 -11.23 -6.90 -1.54
CA ILE A 202 -10.11 -6.98 -2.48
C ILE A 202 -10.11 -5.77 -3.43
N GLY A 203 -11.27 -5.43 -4.01
CA GLY A 203 -11.38 -4.27 -4.90
C GLY A 203 -11.01 -2.95 -4.21
N VAL A 204 -11.42 -2.78 -2.95
CA VAL A 204 -11.01 -1.63 -2.15
C VAL A 204 -9.51 -1.64 -1.90
N ALA A 205 -8.96 -2.73 -1.36
CA ALA A 205 -7.55 -2.83 -0.99
C ALA A 205 -6.59 -2.70 -2.18
N VAL A 206 -6.98 -3.15 -3.37
CA VAL A 206 -6.12 -3.17 -4.57
C VAL A 206 -6.29 -1.93 -5.45
N VAL A 207 -7.47 -1.29 -5.42
CA VAL A 207 -7.79 -0.20 -6.36
C VAL A 207 -8.16 1.09 -5.62
N VAL A 208 -9.19 1.05 -4.77
CA VAL A 208 -9.78 2.26 -4.18
C VAL A 208 -8.83 2.89 -3.16
N ALA A 209 -8.34 2.11 -2.20
CA ALA A 209 -7.41 2.60 -1.17
C ALA A 209 -6.10 3.09 -1.80
N PRO A 210 -5.41 2.33 -2.70
CA PRO A 210 -4.23 2.86 -3.40
C PRO A 210 -4.52 4.15 -4.17
N PHE A 211 -5.65 4.25 -4.88
CA PHE A 211 -5.99 5.47 -5.59
C PHE A 211 -6.17 6.66 -4.64
N PHE A 212 -6.93 6.48 -3.57
CA PHE A 212 -7.17 7.52 -2.57
C PHE A 212 -5.90 7.93 -1.84
N GLU A 213 -5.15 6.97 -1.32
CA GLU A 213 -3.93 7.21 -0.58
C GLU A 213 -2.89 7.92 -1.44
N GLU A 214 -2.73 7.54 -2.71
CA GLU A 214 -1.81 8.26 -3.59
C GLU A 214 -2.27 9.69 -3.88
N LEU A 215 -3.57 9.96 -4.03
CA LEU A 215 -4.10 11.33 -4.15
C LEU A 215 -3.72 12.16 -2.91
N LEU A 216 -3.95 11.61 -1.72
CA LEU A 216 -3.72 12.31 -0.46
C LEU A 216 -2.23 12.50 -0.16
N PHE A 217 -1.44 11.43 -0.19
CA PHE A 217 -0.05 11.45 0.22
C PHE A 217 0.87 12.02 -0.86
N ARG A 218 0.77 11.56 -2.12
CA ARG A 218 1.71 11.96 -3.19
C ARG A 218 1.17 13.15 -3.96
N GLY A 219 -0.13 13.16 -4.21
CA GLY A 219 -0.81 14.20 -4.95
C GLY A 219 -0.92 15.52 -4.20
N MET A 220 -1.19 15.49 -2.88
CA MET A 220 -1.47 16.69 -2.08
C MET A 220 -0.41 16.95 -1.00
N LEU A 221 -0.16 15.99 -0.11
CA LEU A 221 0.71 16.20 1.05
C LEU A 221 2.18 16.39 0.66
N LEU A 222 2.71 15.52 -0.21
CA LEU A 222 4.10 15.58 -0.69
C LEU A 222 4.48 16.93 -1.30
N PRO A 223 3.75 17.51 -2.28
CA PRO A 223 4.13 18.81 -2.84
C PRO A 223 4.03 19.94 -1.82
N VAL A 224 3.03 19.92 -0.92
CA VAL A 224 2.87 20.92 0.14
C VAL A 224 4.04 20.88 1.12
N VAL A 225 4.41 19.69 1.60
CA VAL A 225 5.55 19.51 2.52
C VAL A 225 6.87 19.84 1.81
N ALA A 226 7.02 19.45 0.54
CA ALA A 226 8.22 19.73 -0.25
C ALA A 226 8.49 21.24 -0.44
N LYS A 227 7.45 22.07 -0.55
CA LYS A 227 7.59 23.54 -0.58
C LYS A 227 8.18 24.12 0.71
N ARG A 228 8.06 23.41 1.84
CA ARG A 228 8.50 23.87 3.17
C ARG A 228 9.89 23.39 3.55
N ILE A 229 10.20 22.10 3.31
CA ILE A 229 11.42 21.46 3.81
C ILE A 229 12.30 20.85 2.70
N GLY A 230 11.93 21.05 1.43
CA GLY A 230 12.61 20.47 0.29
C GLY A 230 12.14 19.04 -0.03
N VAL A 231 12.31 18.64 -1.31
CA VAL A 231 11.75 17.40 -1.86
C VAL A 231 12.28 16.15 -1.15
N GLY A 232 13.58 16.08 -0.86
CA GLY A 232 14.19 14.90 -0.22
C GLY A 232 13.62 14.63 1.18
N TRP A 233 13.61 15.65 2.05
CA TRP A 233 13.04 15.53 3.39
C TRP A 233 11.53 15.31 3.38
N ALA A 234 10.82 15.90 2.41
CA ALA A 234 9.40 15.67 2.24
C ALA A 234 9.08 14.21 1.88
N ILE A 235 9.87 13.57 1.00
CA ILE A 235 9.72 12.13 0.69
C ILE A 235 9.85 11.30 1.96
N MET A 236 10.87 11.57 2.77
CA MET A 236 11.10 10.83 4.02
C MET A 236 9.95 11.03 5.01
N LEU A 237 9.57 12.29 5.27
CA LEU A 237 8.51 12.61 6.22
C LEU A 237 7.16 12.03 5.79
N VAL A 238 6.76 12.21 4.53
CA VAL A 238 5.49 11.68 4.02
C VAL A 238 5.46 10.16 4.06
N SER A 239 6.59 9.49 3.80
CA SER A 239 6.68 8.03 3.88
C SER A 239 6.60 7.51 5.32
N VAL A 240 7.17 8.23 6.29
CA VAL A 240 6.99 7.92 7.72
C VAL A 240 5.54 8.11 8.13
N VAL A 241 4.92 9.23 7.77
CA VAL A 241 3.51 9.49 8.09
C VAL A 241 2.61 8.43 7.45
N PHE A 242 2.88 8.04 6.20
CA PHE A 242 2.19 6.94 5.53
C PHE A 242 2.26 5.64 6.34
N ALA A 243 3.45 5.22 6.78
CA ALA A 243 3.60 4.01 7.58
C ALA A 243 2.93 4.12 8.96
N LEU A 244 2.96 5.30 9.60
CA LEU A 244 2.36 5.51 10.93
C LEU A 244 0.83 5.45 10.92
N VAL A 245 0.16 5.99 9.90
CA VAL A 245 -1.32 5.99 9.88
C VAL A 245 -1.93 4.59 9.77
N HIS A 246 -1.14 3.59 9.37
CA HIS A 246 -1.57 2.19 9.34
C HIS A 246 -1.62 1.57 10.74
N LEU A 247 -1.03 2.21 11.75
CA LEU A 247 -1.05 1.81 13.16
C LEU A 247 -0.68 0.32 13.40
N HIS A 248 0.14 -0.25 12.53
CA HIS A 248 0.51 -1.66 12.57
C HIS A 248 2.04 -1.80 12.63
N VAL A 249 2.54 -2.06 13.83
CA VAL A 249 3.98 -2.11 14.13
C VAL A 249 4.74 -3.08 13.21
N PRO A 250 4.27 -4.32 12.96
CA PRO A 250 5.01 -5.26 12.11
C PRO A 250 5.18 -4.81 10.66
N SER A 251 4.29 -3.95 10.15
CA SER A 251 4.40 -3.44 8.78
C SER A 251 5.04 -2.06 8.69
N PHE A 252 5.48 -1.44 9.78
CA PHE A 252 6.01 -0.08 9.77
C PHE A 252 7.19 0.11 8.80
N LEU A 253 8.30 -0.62 8.98
CA LEU A 253 9.47 -0.48 8.09
C LEU A 253 9.16 -0.93 6.65
N PRO A 254 8.48 -2.08 6.41
CA PRO A 254 8.10 -2.47 5.06
C PRO A 254 7.27 -1.40 4.34
N LEU A 255 6.25 -0.82 5.00
CA LEU A 255 5.41 0.24 4.45
C LEU A 255 6.19 1.53 4.19
N PHE A 256 7.10 1.89 5.10
CA PHE A 256 7.98 3.04 4.91
C PHE A 256 8.82 2.90 3.63
N VAL A 257 9.43 1.72 3.41
CA VAL A 257 10.29 1.47 2.23
C VAL A 257 9.51 1.58 0.92
N VAL A 258 8.34 0.93 0.84
CA VAL A 258 7.51 1.04 -0.38
C VAL A 258 6.96 2.45 -0.55
N ALA A 259 6.64 3.15 0.54
CA ALA A 259 6.15 4.52 0.49
C ALA A 259 7.19 5.52 -0.05
N VAL A 260 8.47 5.31 0.26
CA VAL A 260 9.59 6.06 -0.36
C VAL A 260 9.62 5.77 -1.86
N ALA A 261 9.50 4.50 -2.25
CA ALA A 261 9.53 4.10 -3.66
C ALA A 261 8.35 4.68 -4.47
N PHE A 262 7.14 4.70 -3.91
CA PHE A 262 5.97 5.36 -4.49
C PHE A 262 6.23 6.86 -4.72
N SER A 263 6.81 7.53 -3.74
CA SER A 263 7.15 8.95 -3.84
C SER A 263 8.22 9.23 -4.90
N LEU A 264 9.24 8.36 -5.02
CA LEU A 264 10.26 8.44 -6.06
C LEU A 264 9.69 8.16 -7.45
N ALA A 265 8.81 7.17 -7.58
CA ALA A 265 8.11 6.86 -8.83
C ALA A 265 7.23 8.03 -9.29
N TYR A 266 6.54 8.69 -8.36
CA TYR A 266 5.76 9.89 -8.66
C TYR A 266 6.65 11.08 -9.04
N LEU A 267 7.72 11.36 -8.29
CA LEU A 267 8.68 12.43 -8.61
C LEU A 267 9.30 12.22 -9.99
N TYR A 268 9.73 11.00 -10.31
CA TYR A 268 10.33 10.68 -11.61
C TYR A 268 9.33 10.82 -12.77
N SER A 269 8.13 10.27 -12.62
CA SER A 269 7.17 10.21 -13.71
C SER A 269 6.37 11.50 -13.90
N GLY A 270 6.16 12.27 -12.83
CA GLY A 270 5.22 13.39 -12.78
C GLY A 270 3.76 12.98 -12.97
N ASN A 271 3.44 11.68 -12.97
CA ASN A 271 2.10 11.14 -13.22
C ASN A 271 1.69 10.22 -12.08
N LEU A 272 0.64 10.61 -11.35
CA LEU A 272 0.19 9.90 -10.16
C LEU A 272 -0.22 8.46 -10.45
N LEU A 273 -0.71 8.18 -11.67
CA LEU A 273 -1.13 6.85 -12.08
C LEU A 273 0.02 5.82 -12.00
N VAL A 274 1.28 6.24 -12.17
CA VAL A 274 2.43 5.34 -12.01
C VAL A 274 2.52 4.83 -10.57
N SER A 275 2.36 5.73 -9.59
CA SER A 275 2.38 5.40 -8.17
C SER A 275 1.16 4.58 -7.76
N VAL A 276 -0.03 4.93 -8.25
CA VAL A 276 -1.28 4.18 -8.01
C VAL A 276 -1.17 2.75 -8.49
N VAL A 277 -0.63 2.54 -9.70
CA VAL A 277 -0.45 1.19 -10.26
C VAL A 277 0.59 0.42 -9.48
N MET A 278 1.72 1.05 -9.14
CA MET A 278 2.77 0.42 -8.35
C MET A 278 2.25 -0.02 -6.97
N HIS A 279 1.45 0.82 -6.32
CA HIS A 279 0.83 0.54 -5.03
C HIS A 279 -0.25 -0.55 -5.13
N GLY A 280 -1.15 -0.46 -6.11
CA GLY A 280 -2.17 -1.49 -6.34
C GLY A 280 -1.56 -2.86 -6.63
N LEU A 281 -0.49 -2.93 -7.43
CA LEU A 281 0.26 -4.17 -7.68
C LEU A 281 0.91 -4.72 -6.41
N PHE A 282 1.46 -3.85 -5.56
CA PHE A 282 2.00 -4.25 -4.26
C PHE A 282 0.93 -4.90 -3.36
N ASN A 283 -0.25 -4.28 -3.26
CA ASN A 283 -1.34 -4.83 -2.45
C ASN A 283 -1.88 -6.14 -3.06
N ALA A 284 -2.08 -6.16 -4.38
CA ALA A 284 -2.55 -7.35 -5.09
C ALA A 284 -1.59 -8.53 -4.93
N PHE A 285 -0.28 -8.29 -5.05
CA PHE A 285 0.74 -9.32 -4.89
C PHE A 285 0.73 -9.90 -3.48
N ASN A 286 0.77 -9.06 -2.44
CA ASN A 286 0.77 -9.54 -1.05
C ASN A 286 -0.51 -10.30 -0.71
N LEU A 287 -1.68 -9.82 -1.17
CA LEU A 287 -2.94 -10.54 -0.98
C LEU A 287 -2.95 -11.88 -1.71
N ALA A 288 -2.48 -11.93 -2.97
CA ALA A 288 -2.43 -13.16 -3.75
C ALA A 288 -1.54 -14.21 -3.07
N VAL A 289 -0.36 -13.80 -2.58
CA VAL A 289 0.53 -14.70 -1.85
C VAL A 289 -0.11 -15.18 -0.55
N LEU A 290 -0.72 -14.28 0.21
CA LEU A 290 -1.38 -14.64 1.45
C LEU A 290 -2.52 -15.64 1.23
N THR A 291 -3.29 -15.48 0.14
CA THR A 291 -4.36 -16.44 -0.20
C THR A 291 -3.83 -17.76 -0.75
N ALA A 292 -2.65 -17.79 -1.37
CA ALA A 292 -2.04 -19.01 -1.89
C ALA A 292 -1.32 -19.85 -0.82
N LEU A 293 -0.99 -19.24 0.33
CA LEU A 293 -0.36 -19.89 1.47
C LEU A 293 -1.35 -20.48 2.49
N ARG A 294 -2.66 -20.36 2.24
CA ARG A 294 -3.74 -20.99 3.02
C ARG A 294 -4.28 -22.20 2.29
#